data_AF-A0A7Y9YG82-F1
#
_entry.id   AF-A0A7Y9YG82-F1
#
_cell.length_a   1.000
_cell.length_b   1.000
_cell.length_c   1.000
_cell.angle_alpha   90.00
_cell.angle_beta   90.00
_cell.angle_gamma   90.00
#
_symmetry.space_group_name_H-M   'P 1'
#
loop_
_entity.id
_entity.type
_entity.pdbx_description
1 polymer ?
#
loop_
_entity_poly.entity_id
_entity_poly.type
_entity_poly.pdbx_seq_one_letter_code
_entity_poly.pdbx_strand_id
1 'polypeptide(L)'
;MIADWPPSEPFDEREPWPPLLPSRAAVGFVAVGIEGLGNARAMAALWSDQALDDAHRYYQAARQCAWANWAIERAEDWSPSGEQFSGWVEAMWMAGCRLLISAHLAQQWVRLADPDVAEVPGLRRARNAIEHLHEADVDSDQVIATTMVGDDGKERAWDIQRLPEGHLIFGMGKKPLESVFDAVSLEEIVAFAREHGNRRT
;
A
#
# COMPACT_ATOMS: atom_id res chain seq x y z
N MET A 1 13.09 17.97 17.01
CA MET A 1 12.09 18.42 18.01
C MET A 1 10.98 17.39 17.93
N ILE A 2 11.06 16.36 18.77
CA ILE A 2 10.15 15.20 18.73
C ILE A 2 8.91 15.63 19.51
N ALA A 3 7.75 15.69 18.85
CA ALA A 3 6.49 15.95 19.53
C ALA A 3 6.25 14.86 20.58
N ASP A 4 5.76 15.25 21.75
CA ASP A 4 5.39 14.36 22.84
C ASP A 4 4.43 13.27 22.33
N TRP A 5 4.99 12.07 22.16
CA TRP A 5 4.29 10.83 21.83
C TRP A 5 4.64 9.81 22.93
N PRO A 6 3.65 9.16 23.54
CA PRO A 6 2.35 8.79 22.99
C PRO A 6 1.28 9.88 23.18
N PRO A 7 0.15 9.85 22.45
CA PRO A 7 -1.01 10.64 22.83
C PRO A 7 -1.37 10.31 24.28
N SER A 8 -1.66 11.32 25.09
CA SER A 8 -1.93 11.20 26.52
C SER A 8 -3.24 10.47 26.87
N GLU A 9 -3.93 9.91 25.88
CA GLU A 9 -5.19 9.21 26.04
C GLU A 9 -5.05 7.74 25.64
N PRO A 10 -5.55 6.78 26.44
CA PRO A 10 -5.81 5.45 25.93
C PRO A 10 -6.76 5.59 24.74
N PHE A 11 -6.34 5.03 23.61
CA PHE A 11 -7.10 4.81 22.38
C PHE A 11 -8.59 5.17 22.49
N ASP A 12 -8.98 6.33 21.98
CA ASP A 12 -10.38 6.59 21.70
C ASP A 12 -10.75 5.84 20.42
N GLU A 13 -11.49 4.74 20.57
CA GLU A 13 -12.16 4.00 19.48
C GLU A 13 -13.08 4.89 18.61
N ARG A 14 -13.26 6.17 18.99
CA ARG A 14 -14.27 7.07 18.44
C ARG A 14 -13.76 8.16 17.52
N GLU A 15 -12.47 8.28 17.21
CA GLU A 15 -12.09 9.08 16.03
C GLU A 15 -12.44 8.26 14.77
N PRO A 16 -13.57 8.57 14.10
CA PRO A 16 -14.03 7.72 13.04
C PRO A 16 -13.21 8.10 11.82
N TRP A 17 -12.36 7.18 11.36
CA TRP A 17 -12.31 6.99 9.92
C TRP A 17 -13.77 6.85 9.46
N PRO A 18 -14.20 7.54 8.39
CA PRO A 18 -15.56 7.42 7.91
C PRO A 18 -15.91 5.93 7.82
N PRO A 19 -17.09 5.53 8.32
CA PRO A 19 -17.40 4.14 8.58
C PRO A 19 -17.10 3.31 7.34
N LEU A 20 -16.43 2.17 7.57
CA LEU A 20 -16.29 1.11 6.59
C LEU A 20 -17.67 0.88 5.96
N LEU A 21 -17.77 1.05 4.64
CA LEU A 21 -18.88 0.45 3.93
C LEU A 21 -18.86 -1.04 4.31
N PRO A 22 -19.99 -1.63 4.70
CA PRO A 22 -20.00 -2.99 5.22
C PRO A 22 -19.35 -3.92 4.20
N SER A 23 -18.33 -4.66 4.66
CA SER A 23 -17.76 -5.80 3.97
C SER A 23 -18.90 -6.73 3.57
N ARG A 24 -19.27 -6.73 2.29
CA ARG A 24 -20.23 -7.70 1.78
C ARG A 24 -19.51 -9.04 1.64
N ALA A 25 -19.66 -9.86 2.68
CA ALA A 25 -19.39 -11.28 2.62
C ALA A 25 -20.13 -11.93 1.44
N ALA A 26 -19.37 -12.73 0.69
CA ALA A 26 -19.76 -13.70 -0.33
C ALA A 26 -21.25 -13.75 -0.71
N VAL A 27 -21.58 -13.14 -1.85
CA VAL A 27 -22.78 -13.51 -2.61
C VAL A 27 -22.34 -14.48 -3.70
N GLY A 28 -23.02 -15.63 -3.75
CA GLY A 28 -22.66 -16.78 -4.57
C GLY A 28 -22.39 -16.46 -6.04
N PHE A 29 -21.39 -17.15 -6.58
CA PHE A 29 -21.10 -17.21 -8.01
C PHE A 29 -22.25 -17.94 -8.72
N VAL A 30 -23.23 -17.18 -9.22
CA VAL A 30 -24.05 -17.60 -10.36
C VAL A 30 -23.41 -16.96 -11.58
N ALA A 31 -23.04 -17.77 -12.57
CA ALA A 31 -22.61 -17.29 -13.87
C ALA A 31 -23.81 -16.65 -14.61
N VAL A 32 -24.19 -15.45 -14.17
CA VAL A 32 -25.01 -14.50 -14.92
C VAL A 32 -24.01 -13.76 -15.80
N GLY A 33 -24.24 -13.67 -17.11
CA GLY A 33 -23.45 -12.76 -17.94
C GLY A 33 -23.50 -11.37 -17.30
N ILE A 34 -22.38 -10.91 -16.73
CA ILE A 34 -22.36 -9.65 -15.98
C ILE A 34 -22.33 -8.52 -17.01
N GLU A 35 -23.50 -8.16 -17.51
CA GLU A 35 -23.71 -6.91 -18.26
C GLU A 35 -23.06 -5.77 -17.46
N GLY A 36 -21.94 -5.23 -17.96
CA GLY A 36 -21.19 -4.15 -17.30
C GLY A 36 -19.71 -4.40 -17.04
N LEU A 37 -19.22 -5.66 -16.93
CA LEU A 37 -17.76 -5.89 -16.75
C LEU A 37 -16.92 -5.55 -17.99
N GLY A 38 -17.56 -5.41 -19.16
CA GLY A 38 -16.92 -4.85 -20.35
C GLY A 38 -16.79 -3.31 -20.34
N ASN A 39 -17.33 -2.64 -19.32
CA ASN A 39 -17.30 -1.17 -19.21
C ASN A 39 -16.12 -0.73 -18.32
N ALA A 40 -15.21 0.05 -18.89
CA ALA A 40 -14.07 0.61 -18.19
C ALA A 40 -14.45 1.41 -16.94
N ARG A 41 -15.59 2.12 -16.93
CA ARG A 41 -16.08 2.85 -15.75
C ARG A 41 -16.51 1.93 -14.61
N ALA A 42 -17.17 0.82 -14.93
CA ALA A 42 -17.58 -0.16 -13.92
C ALA A 42 -16.35 -0.83 -13.30
N MET A 43 -15.36 -1.19 -14.12
CA MET A 43 -14.09 -1.73 -13.65
C MET A 43 -13.29 -0.71 -12.83
N ALA A 44 -13.28 0.55 -13.24
CA ALA A 44 -12.65 1.64 -12.51
C ALA A 44 -13.25 1.80 -11.11
N ALA A 45 -14.58 1.81 -10.99
CA ALA A 45 -15.27 1.90 -9.70
C ALA A 45 -14.95 0.67 -8.82
N LEU A 46 -15.03 -0.54 -9.37
CA LEU A 46 -14.73 -1.78 -8.65
C LEU A 46 -13.31 -1.81 -8.09
N TRP A 47 -12.31 -1.47 -8.91
CA TRP A 47 -10.92 -1.45 -8.47
C TRP A 47 -10.63 -0.28 -7.51
N SER A 48 -11.32 0.85 -7.66
CA SER A 48 -11.22 1.96 -6.70
C SER A 48 -11.76 1.57 -5.32
N ASP A 49 -12.91 0.90 -5.25
CA ASP A 49 -13.45 0.38 -3.99
C ASP A 49 -12.48 -0.63 -3.35
N GLN A 50 -11.90 -1.53 -4.16
CA GLN A 50 -10.89 -2.48 -3.68
C GLN A 50 -9.63 -1.80 -3.16
N ALA A 51 -9.17 -0.73 -3.83
CA ALA A 51 -8.02 0.06 -3.39
C ALA A 51 -8.29 0.75 -2.04
N LEU A 52 -9.52 1.21 -1.79
CA LEU A 52 -9.91 1.77 -0.47
C LEU A 52 -9.88 0.72 0.64
N ASP A 53 -10.41 -0.48 0.36
CA ASP A 53 -10.38 -1.59 1.31
C ASP A 53 -8.94 -2.00 1.65
N ASP A 54 -8.07 -2.10 0.65
CA ASP A 54 -6.66 -2.43 0.86
C ASP A 54 -5.88 -1.29 1.53
N ALA A 55 -6.24 -0.02 1.26
CA ALA A 55 -5.66 1.14 1.94
C ALA A 55 -5.96 1.11 3.42
N HIS A 56 -7.20 0.77 3.79
CA HIS A 56 -7.58 0.59 5.19
C HIS A 56 -6.79 -0.53 5.85
N ARG A 57 -6.68 -1.69 5.19
CA ARG A 57 -5.90 -2.84 5.71
C ARG A 57 -4.44 -2.49 5.91
N TYR A 58 -3.83 -1.82 4.94
CA TYR A 58 -2.45 -1.34 5.05
C TYR A 58 -2.29 -0.38 6.23
N TYR A 59 -3.16 0.63 6.34
CA TYR A 59 -3.11 1.62 7.42
C TYR A 59 -3.19 0.96 8.81
N GLN A 60 -4.09 0.00 9.01
CA GLN A 60 -4.21 -0.71 10.29
C GLN A 60 -2.93 -1.49 10.63
N ALA A 61 -2.37 -2.20 9.66
CA ALA A 61 -1.12 -2.94 9.85
C ALA A 61 0.07 -2.00 10.11
N ALA A 62 0.16 -0.89 9.37
CA ALA A 62 1.18 0.13 9.55
C ALA A 62 1.09 0.79 10.93
N ARG A 63 -0.12 1.08 11.41
CA ARG A 63 -0.37 1.61 12.76
C ARG A 63 0.05 0.65 13.84
N GLN A 64 -0.29 -0.64 13.70
CA GLN A 64 0.13 -1.67 14.64
C GLN A 64 1.66 -1.76 14.70
N CYS A 65 2.33 -1.78 13.54
CA CYS A 65 3.77 -1.77 13.44
C CYS A 65 4.40 -0.54 14.10
N ALA A 66 3.91 0.67 13.78
CA ALA A 66 4.44 1.91 14.35
C ALA A 66 4.31 1.96 15.88
N TRP A 67 3.17 1.51 16.42
CA TRP A 67 2.94 1.41 17.86
C TRP A 67 3.89 0.40 18.52
N ALA A 68 4.04 -0.77 17.90
CA ALA A 68 4.94 -1.82 18.36
C ALA A 68 6.40 -1.36 18.38
N ASN A 69 6.86 -0.68 17.32
CA ASN A 69 8.20 -0.14 17.25
C ASN A 69 8.46 0.89 18.36
N TRP A 70 7.51 1.80 18.59
CA TRP A 70 7.59 2.76 19.69
C TRP A 70 7.72 2.09 21.07
N ALA A 71 6.95 1.01 21.31
CA ALA A 71 7.00 0.25 22.55
C ALA A 71 8.37 -0.43 22.74
N ILE A 72 8.87 -1.08 21.68
CA ILE A 72 10.19 -1.74 21.66
C ILE A 72 11.29 -0.73 21.96
N GLU A 73 11.27 0.44 21.31
CA GLU A 73 12.27 1.51 21.51
C GLU A 73 12.31 2.01 22.97
N ARG A 74 11.19 1.94 23.68
CA ARG A 74 11.08 2.32 25.10
C ARG A 74 11.28 1.16 26.07
N ALA A 75 11.49 -0.05 25.56
CA ALA A 75 11.57 -1.27 26.36
C ALA A 75 10.36 -1.42 27.31
N GLU A 76 9.17 -1.08 26.83
CA GLU A 76 7.92 -1.27 27.56
C GLU A 76 7.74 -2.76 27.89
N ASP A 77 7.19 -3.07 29.06
CA ASP A 77 7.02 -4.45 29.56
C ASP A 77 6.04 -5.28 28.73
N TRP A 78 5.10 -4.62 28.05
CA TRP A 78 4.15 -5.22 27.10
C TRP A 78 4.64 -5.21 25.65
N SER A 79 5.89 -4.82 25.39
CA SER A 79 6.47 -4.84 24.03
C SER A 79 6.37 -6.25 23.42
N PRO A 80 6.04 -6.36 22.12
CA PRO A 80 6.01 -7.66 21.46
C PRO A 80 7.41 -8.27 21.40
N SER A 81 7.48 -9.59 21.25
CA SER A 81 8.74 -10.24 20.93
C SER A 81 9.22 -9.83 19.52
N GLY A 82 10.52 -10.00 19.25
CA GLY A 82 11.06 -9.76 17.91
C GLY A 82 10.35 -10.58 16.82
N GLU A 83 10.05 -11.84 17.09
CA GLU A 83 9.31 -12.72 16.17
C GLU A 83 7.88 -12.22 15.89
N GLN A 84 7.16 -11.77 16.92
CA GLN A 84 5.83 -11.19 16.77
C GLN A 84 5.87 -9.92 15.93
N PHE A 85 6.84 -9.04 16.22
CA PHE A 85 7.01 -7.80 15.49
C PHE A 85 7.38 -8.06 14.02
N SER A 86 8.29 -8.98 13.73
CA SER A 86 8.62 -9.40 12.37
C SER A 86 7.38 -9.90 11.61
N GLY A 87 6.55 -10.74 12.23
CA GLY A 87 5.30 -11.19 11.61
C GLY A 87 4.31 -10.05 11.31
N TRP A 88 4.27 -9.00 12.13
CA TRP A 88 3.45 -7.81 11.86
C TRP A 88 4.01 -6.98 10.70
N VAL A 89 5.34 -6.82 10.63
CA VAL A 89 6.01 -6.14 9.52
C VAL A 89 5.77 -6.87 8.21
N GLU A 90 5.86 -8.21 8.19
CA GLU A 90 5.52 -9.03 7.03
C GLU A 90 4.06 -8.83 6.58
N ALA A 91 3.11 -8.83 7.53
CA ALA A 91 1.70 -8.63 7.24
C ALA A 91 1.42 -7.23 6.65
N MET A 92 2.07 -6.19 7.21
CA MET A 92 2.03 -4.82 6.69
C MET A 92 2.63 -4.74 5.29
N TRP A 93 3.78 -5.35 5.07
CA TRP A 93 4.46 -5.39 3.77
C TRP A 93 3.57 -6.01 2.70
N MET A 94 2.97 -7.18 2.99
CA MET A 94 2.02 -7.83 2.10
C MET A 94 0.75 -7.01 1.86
N ALA A 95 0.26 -6.27 2.86
CA ALA A 95 -0.86 -5.34 2.68
C ALA A 95 -0.50 -4.18 1.74
N GLY A 96 0.71 -3.63 1.84
CA GLY A 96 1.20 -2.59 0.94
C GLY A 96 1.34 -3.07 -0.50
N CYS A 97 1.82 -4.30 -0.71
CA CYS A 97 1.88 -4.90 -2.05
C CYS A 97 0.48 -5.02 -2.68
N ARG A 98 -0.50 -5.53 -1.94
CA ARG A 98 -1.90 -5.62 -2.41
C ARG A 98 -2.46 -4.24 -2.77
N LEU A 99 -2.23 -3.25 -1.90
CA LEU A 99 -2.66 -1.88 -2.12
C LEU A 99 -2.08 -1.27 -3.40
N LEU A 100 -0.77 -1.41 -3.64
CA LEU A 100 -0.15 -0.85 -4.84
C LEU A 100 -0.68 -1.52 -6.12
N ILE A 101 -0.98 -2.82 -6.08
CA ILE A 101 -1.59 -3.53 -7.20
C ILE A 101 -3.02 -3.04 -7.45
N SER A 102 -3.88 -3.00 -6.41
CA SER A 102 -5.28 -2.59 -6.57
C SER A 102 -5.40 -1.12 -6.99
N ALA A 103 -4.60 -0.23 -6.39
CA ALA A 103 -4.52 1.17 -6.78
C ALA A 103 -4.06 1.34 -8.23
N HIS A 104 -3.04 0.57 -8.67
CA HIS A 104 -2.56 0.65 -10.04
C HIS A 104 -3.64 0.19 -11.04
N LEU A 105 -4.34 -0.90 -10.75
CA LEU A 105 -5.44 -1.38 -11.58
C LEU A 105 -6.60 -0.38 -11.63
N ALA A 106 -6.95 0.25 -10.51
CA ALA A 106 -7.92 1.34 -10.48
C ALA A 106 -7.51 2.46 -11.44
N GLN A 107 -6.26 2.93 -11.36
CA GLN A 107 -5.73 3.96 -12.25
C GLN A 107 -5.78 3.57 -13.73
N GLN A 108 -5.40 2.34 -14.08
CA GLN A 108 -5.45 1.88 -15.48
C GLN A 108 -6.88 1.88 -16.03
N TRP A 109 -7.86 1.40 -15.26
CA TRP A 109 -9.25 1.40 -15.70
C TRP A 109 -9.87 2.79 -15.78
N VAL A 110 -9.55 3.67 -14.82
CA VAL A 110 -9.95 5.09 -14.87
C VAL A 110 -9.42 5.74 -16.13
N ARG A 111 -8.13 5.57 -16.43
CA ARG A 111 -7.49 6.17 -17.62
C ARG A 111 -7.96 5.56 -18.93
N LEU A 112 -8.39 4.31 -18.93
CA LEU A 112 -9.05 3.72 -20.09
C LEU A 112 -10.42 4.37 -20.35
N ALA A 113 -11.15 4.75 -19.30
CA ALA A 113 -12.42 5.46 -19.40
C ALA A 113 -12.25 6.96 -19.68
N ASP A 114 -11.17 7.56 -19.19
CA ASP A 114 -10.85 8.99 -19.29
C ASP A 114 -9.31 9.20 -19.30
N PRO A 115 -8.68 9.28 -20.49
CA PRO A 115 -7.22 9.37 -20.63
C PRO A 115 -6.56 10.61 -20.02
N ASP A 116 -7.34 11.67 -19.76
CA ASP A 116 -6.85 12.95 -19.26
C ASP A 116 -6.68 12.95 -17.73
N VAL A 117 -7.19 11.93 -17.03
CA VAL A 117 -7.02 11.79 -15.58
C VAL A 117 -5.55 11.62 -15.21
N ALA A 118 -5.07 12.45 -14.29
CA ALA A 118 -3.70 12.41 -13.79
C ALA A 118 -3.37 11.07 -13.11
N GLU A 119 -2.12 10.63 -13.25
CA GLU A 119 -1.62 9.45 -12.53
C GLU A 119 -1.28 9.82 -11.08
N VAL A 120 -1.48 8.89 -10.14
CA VAL A 120 -0.91 8.97 -8.80
C VAL A 120 0.61 8.94 -8.91
N PRO A 121 1.32 9.98 -8.43
CA PRO A 121 2.77 10.05 -8.50
C PRO A 121 3.45 8.80 -7.90
N GLY A 122 4.46 8.28 -8.60
CA GLY A 122 5.25 7.13 -8.11
C GLY A 122 4.56 5.76 -8.18
N LEU A 123 3.23 5.68 -8.24
CA LEU A 123 2.46 4.43 -8.16
C LEU A 123 2.90 3.37 -9.18
N ARG A 124 3.02 3.75 -10.46
CA ARG A 124 3.47 2.83 -11.51
C ARG A 124 4.86 2.26 -11.22
N ARG A 125 5.80 3.10 -10.76
CA ARG A 125 7.17 2.69 -10.47
C ARG A 125 7.22 1.76 -9.27
N ALA A 126 6.50 2.10 -8.20
CA ALA A 126 6.43 1.26 -6.99
C ALA A 126 5.80 -0.11 -7.29
N ARG A 127 4.73 -0.16 -8.09
CA ARG A 127 4.12 -1.43 -8.53
C ARG A 127 5.11 -2.27 -9.36
N ASN A 128 5.76 -1.67 -10.35
CA ASN A 128 6.73 -2.36 -11.18
C ASN A 128 7.94 -2.86 -10.37
N ALA A 129 8.40 -2.09 -9.39
CA ALA A 129 9.46 -2.49 -8.47
C ALA A 129 9.11 -3.77 -7.69
N ILE A 130 7.85 -3.90 -7.22
CA ILE A 130 7.38 -5.13 -6.56
C ILE A 130 7.36 -6.31 -7.54
N GLU A 131 6.90 -6.12 -8.78
CA GLU A 131 6.81 -7.21 -9.76
C GLU A 131 8.19 -7.75 -10.16
N HIS A 132 9.17 -6.87 -10.27
CA HIS A 132 10.55 -7.22 -10.62
C HIS A 132 11.45 -7.45 -9.40
N LEU A 133 10.87 -7.59 -8.21
CA LEU A 133 11.63 -7.74 -6.97
C LEU A 133 12.50 -9.00 -6.96
N HIS A 134 12.08 -10.05 -7.65
CA HIS A 134 12.85 -11.28 -7.83
C HIS A 134 14.11 -11.11 -8.70
N GLU A 135 14.24 -9.98 -9.40
CA GLU A 135 15.39 -9.60 -10.21
C GLU A 135 16.28 -8.55 -9.51
N ALA A 136 15.92 -8.15 -8.30
CA ALA A 136 16.62 -7.14 -7.51
C ALA A 136 17.70 -7.77 -6.62
N ASP A 137 18.69 -6.97 -6.24
CA ASP A 137 19.61 -7.34 -5.16
C ASP A 137 19.01 -6.91 -3.83
N VAL A 138 19.14 -7.76 -2.81
CA VAL A 138 18.53 -7.55 -1.48
C VAL A 138 19.65 -7.42 -0.47
N ASP A 139 19.87 -6.20 0.00
CA ASP A 139 20.77 -5.94 1.11
C ASP A 139 20.04 -6.27 2.41
N SER A 140 20.38 -7.43 3.00
CA SER A 140 19.79 -7.90 4.25
C SER A 140 20.17 -7.02 5.45
N ASP A 141 21.30 -6.31 5.40
CA ASP A 141 21.78 -5.48 6.49
C ASP A 141 21.05 -4.13 6.53
N GLN A 142 20.61 -3.65 5.36
CA GLN A 142 19.89 -2.38 5.21
C GLN A 142 18.39 -2.56 4.99
N VAL A 143 17.91 -3.79 4.79
CA VAL A 143 16.48 -4.10 4.60
C VAL A 143 15.93 -3.35 3.38
N ILE A 144 16.70 -3.33 2.29
CA ILE A 144 16.34 -2.65 1.03
C ILE A 144 16.57 -3.54 -0.18
N ALA A 145 15.79 -3.31 -1.23
CA ALA A 145 15.99 -3.84 -2.57
C ALA A 145 16.59 -2.76 -3.48
N THR A 146 17.59 -3.12 -4.27
CA THR A 146 18.23 -2.24 -5.27
C THR A 146 18.31 -2.90 -6.64
N THR A 147 18.58 -2.11 -7.68
CA THR A 147 18.78 -2.60 -9.05
C THR A 147 20.00 -3.53 -9.11
N MET A 148 19.81 -4.76 -9.59
CA MET A 148 20.93 -5.69 -9.82
C MET A 148 21.59 -5.38 -11.17
N VAL A 149 22.92 -5.33 -11.21
CA VAL A 149 23.70 -5.26 -12.46
C VAL A 149 24.28 -6.63 -12.76
N GLY A 150 23.83 -7.26 -13.85
CA GLY A 150 24.34 -8.56 -14.26
C GLY A 150 25.75 -8.51 -14.87
N ASP A 151 26.38 -9.67 -15.03
CA ASP A 151 27.71 -9.80 -15.66
C ASP A 151 27.77 -9.28 -17.10
N ASP A 152 26.62 -9.17 -17.78
CA ASP A 152 26.48 -8.59 -19.12
C ASP A 152 26.35 -7.06 -19.11
N GLY A 153 26.52 -6.44 -17.94
CA GLY A 153 26.39 -5.00 -17.72
C GLY A 153 24.94 -4.49 -17.82
N LYS A 154 23.95 -5.39 -17.90
CA LYS A 154 22.54 -4.97 -17.95
C LYS A 154 21.95 -4.83 -16.55
N GLU A 155 21.25 -3.73 -16.35
CA GLU A 155 20.42 -3.47 -15.17
C GLU A 155 19.15 -4.32 -15.20
N ARG A 156 18.82 -4.92 -14.06
CA ARG A 156 17.56 -5.63 -13.81
C ARG A 156 16.82 -4.94 -12.67
N ALA A 157 15.48 -4.94 -12.72
CA ALA A 157 14.63 -4.11 -11.85
C ALA A 157 14.81 -2.57 -12.03
N TRP A 158 14.90 -2.12 -13.28
CA TRP A 158 15.08 -0.72 -13.74
C TRP A 158 14.16 0.36 -13.13
N ASP A 159 13.01 0.02 -12.56
CA ASP A 159 12.11 1.00 -11.92
C ASP A 159 12.44 1.23 -10.43
N ILE A 160 13.23 0.35 -9.78
CA ILE A 160 13.68 0.55 -8.38
C ILE A 160 14.55 1.80 -8.26
N GLN A 161 15.52 1.98 -9.17
CA GLN A 161 16.35 3.20 -9.21
C GLN A 161 15.57 4.51 -9.42
N ARG A 162 14.29 4.44 -9.81
CA ARG A 162 13.41 5.59 -10.02
C ARG A 162 12.47 5.87 -8.85
N LEU A 163 12.52 5.02 -7.83
CA LEU A 163 11.88 5.28 -6.55
C LEU A 163 12.64 6.37 -5.79
N PRO A 164 12.01 7.01 -4.80
CA PRO A 164 12.73 7.84 -3.84
C PRO A 164 13.93 7.07 -3.26
N GLU A 165 15.09 7.73 -3.21
CA GLU A 165 16.33 7.15 -2.67
C GLU A 165 16.87 5.91 -3.44
N GLY A 166 16.27 5.57 -4.60
CA GLY A 166 16.75 4.54 -5.52
C GLY A 166 16.62 3.10 -5.02
N HIS A 167 15.75 2.86 -4.03
CA HIS A 167 15.57 1.55 -3.42
C HIS A 167 14.11 1.29 -3.02
N LEU A 168 13.78 0.03 -2.74
CA LEU A 168 12.49 -0.38 -2.17
C LEU A 168 12.71 -0.92 -0.75
N ILE A 169 11.97 -0.42 0.23
CA ILE A 169 12.15 -0.79 1.64
C ILE A 169 11.43 -2.12 1.95
N PHE A 170 12.13 -3.06 2.58
CA PHE A 170 11.61 -4.36 3.06
C PHE A 170 11.23 -4.32 4.54
N GLY A 171 10.50 -3.30 4.97
CA GLY A 171 10.26 -3.12 6.39
C GLY A 171 9.32 -1.96 6.66
N MET A 172 9.45 -1.41 7.88
CA MET A 172 8.77 -0.18 8.20
C MET A 172 9.52 0.99 7.57
N GLY A 173 8.86 1.68 6.64
CA GLY A 173 9.35 2.95 6.11
C GLY A 173 9.45 4.00 7.21
N LYS A 174 10.04 5.16 6.87
CA LYS A 174 10.19 6.30 7.77
C LYS A 174 8.84 6.86 8.19
N LYS A 175 7.84 6.77 7.29
CA LYS A 175 6.50 7.34 7.48
C LYS A 175 5.42 6.35 7.04
N PRO A 176 5.29 5.19 7.72
CA PRO A 176 4.46 4.08 7.26
C PRO A 176 2.95 4.41 7.29
N LEU A 177 2.54 5.47 8.00
CA LEU A 177 1.17 5.96 8.02
C LEU A 177 0.84 6.95 6.90
N GLU A 178 1.86 7.57 6.30
CA GLU A 178 1.71 8.61 5.27
C GLU A 178 2.04 8.07 3.88
N SER A 179 2.93 7.08 3.77
CA SER A 179 3.43 6.56 2.50
C SER A 179 3.59 5.04 2.51
N VAL A 180 3.23 4.43 1.38
CA VAL A 180 3.51 3.03 1.11
C VAL A 180 4.95 2.91 0.64
N PHE A 181 5.77 2.27 1.47
CA PHE A 181 7.17 1.93 1.17
C PHE A 181 8.07 3.15 0.93
N ASP A 182 7.71 4.27 1.55
CA ASP A 182 8.29 5.61 1.34
C ASP A 182 8.31 6.06 -0.14
N ALA A 183 7.55 5.39 -1.01
CA ALA A 183 7.57 5.59 -2.45
C ALA A 183 6.32 6.28 -3.00
N VAL A 184 5.17 6.03 -2.38
CA VAL A 184 3.86 6.52 -2.85
C VAL A 184 3.05 7.04 -1.68
N SER A 185 2.45 8.23 -1.82
CA SER A 185 1.58 8.79 -0.79
C SER A 185 0.31 7.95 -0.62
N LEU A 186 0.02 7.56 0.62
CA LEU A 186 -1.22 6.87 0.96
C LEU A 186 -2.43 7.80 0.76
N GLU A 187 -2.27 9.08 1.08
CA GLU A 187 -3.31 10.10 0.89
C GLU A 187 -3.68 10.24 -0.59
N GLU A 188 -2.71 10.29 -1.49
CA GLU A 188 -2.95 10.41 -2.93
C GLU A 188 -3.67 9.18 -3.49
N ILE A 189 -3.31 7.97 -3.05
CA ILE A 189 -4.02 6.74 -3.42
C ILE A 189 -5.48 6.80 -2.97
N VAL A 190 -5.72 7.17 -1.71
CA VAL A 190 -7.07 7.23 -1.14
C VAL A 190 -7.91 8.31 -1.81
N ALA A 191 -7.34 9.49 -2.08
CA ALA A 191 -8.02 10.58 -2.77
C ALA A 191 -8.44 10.16 -4.18
N PHE A 192 -7.50 9.56 -4.95
CA PHE A 192 -7.78 9.02 -6.28
C PHE A 192 -8.91 7.98 -6.25
N ALA A 193 -8.82 6.99 -5.36
CA ALA A 193 -9.81 5.94 -5.28
C ALA A 193 -11.19 6.46 -4.86
N ARG A 194 -11.28 7.44 -3.94
CA ARG A 194 -12.56 8.07 -3.56
C ARG A 194 -13.22 8.83 -4.70
N GLU A 195 -12.41 9.54 -5.50
CA GLU A 195 -12.90 10.32 -6.64
C GLU A 195 -13.55 9.43 -7.70
N HIS A 196 -13.02 8.22 -7.89
CA HIS A 196 -13.41 7.32 -8.98
C HIS A 196 -14.27 6.11 -8.57
N GLY A 197 -14.31 5.76 -7.28
CA GLY A 197 -15.18 4.67 -6.74
C GLY A 197 -16.68 4.98 -6.81
N ASN A 198 -17.06 6.24 -6.65
CA ASN A 198 -18.47 6.65 -6.59
C ASN A 198 -19.14 6.86 -7.97
N ARG A 199 -18.43 6.68 -9.09
CA ARG A 199 -18.91 7.01 -10.45
C ARG A 199 -19.65 5.85 -11.14
N ARG A 200 -20.56 5.15 -10.44
CA ARG A 200 -21.28 3.98 -11.01
C ARG A 200 -22.45 4.32 -11.96
N THR A 201 -22.61 5.58 -12.35
CA THR A 201 -23.72 6.05 -13.21
C THR A 201 -23.30 6.30 -14.64
#